data_AF-A0A3M6CJM1-F1
#
_entry.id   AF-A0A3M6CJM1-F1
#
_cell.length_a   1.000
_cell.length_b   1.000
_cell.length_c   1.000
_cell.angle_alpha   90.00
_cell.angle_beta   90.00
_cell.angle_gamma   90.00
#
_symmetry.space_group_name_H-M   'P 1'
#
loop_
_entity.id
_entity.type
_entity.pdbx_description
1 polymer ?
#
loop_
_entity_poly.entity_id
_entity_poly.type
_entity_poly.pdbx_seq_one_letter_code
_entity_poly.pdbx_strand_id
1 'polypeptide(L)'
;MMNAAKLEWLAEFMRSGINSMDQLRHGMRMVSASKSAFVPAPGVFVSWCFAPEGLGLPSVEVAYSQALRNSHPGMEGRGKWFHPAIYHATAAAGFLSLQTLPRDLGMTRFEQKYLEQCRKIWRGEELPPVPVAQLAAPGKSITPEVGNKALAALRAKRSGDVQ
;
A
#
# COMPACT_ATOMS: atom_id res chain seq x y z
N MET A 1 -22.76 -28.92 -23.73
CA MET A 1 -22.62 -27.59 -23.05
C MET A 1 -21.87 -27.66 -21.73
N MET A 2 -22.25 -28.52 -20.76
CA MET A 2 -21.60 -28.58 -19.43
C MET A 2 -20.07 -28.75 -19.45
N ASN A 3 -19.50 -29.52 -20.39
CA ASN A 3 -18.05 -29.71 -20.45
C ASN A 3 -17.30 -28.48 -20.94
N ALA A 4 -17.87 -27.68 -21.86
CA ALA A 4 -17.22 -26.47 -22.36
C ALA A 4 -17.12 -25.40 -21.27
N ALA A 5 -18.20 -25.19 -20.51
CA ALA A 5 -18.22 -24.24 -19.40
C ALA A 5 -17.22 -24.64 -18.29
N LYS A 6 -17.14 -25.93 -17.93
CA LYS A 6 -16.15 -26.41 -16.95
C LYS A 6 -14.71 -26.15 -17.41
N LEU A 7 -14.42 -26.38 -18.69
CA LEU A 7 -13.10 -26.13 -19.27
C LEU A 7 -12.76 -24.64 -19.30
N GLU A 8 -13.73 -23.78 -19.62
CA GLU A 8 -13.56 -22.32 -19.60
C GLU A 8 -13.21 -21.82 -18.19
N TRP A 9 -13.97 -22.25 -17.18
CA TRP A 9 -13.72 -21.90 -15.79
C TRP A 9 -12.36 -22.39 -15.30
N LEU A 10 -12.02 -23.65 -15.61
CA LEU A 10 -10.73 -24.22 -15.24
C LEU A 10 -9.57 -23.48 -15.93
N ALA A 11 -9.72 -23.15 -17.22
CA ALA A 11 -8.74 -22.38 -17.97
C ALA A 11 -8.54 -20.99 -17.34
N GLU A 12 -9.63 -20.30 -16.96
CA GLU A 12 -9.53 -18.98 -16.34
C GLU A 12 -8.88 -19.04 -14.95
N PHE A 13 -9.18 -20.06 -14.15
CA PHE A 13 -8.54 -20.28 -12.85
C PHE A 13 -7.04 -20.48 -12.99
N MET A 14 -6.62 -21.32 -13.94
CA MET A 14 -5.20 -21.55 -14.23
C MET A 14 -4.52 -20.27 -14.73
N ARG A 15 -5.13 -19.57 -15.70
CA ARG A 15 -4.60 -18.34 -16.28
C ARG A 15 -4.43 -17.22 -15.25
N SER A 16 -5.34 -17.17 -14.28
CA SER A 16 -5.35 -16.14 -13.23
C SER A 16 -4.52 -16.51 -12.01
N GLY A 17 -4.04 -17.76 -11.93
CA GLY A 17 -3.20 -18.24 -10.84
C GLY A 17 -3.97 -18.54 -9.55
N ILE A 18 -5.23 -18.95 -9.64
CA ILE A 18 -5.95 -19.50 -8.49
C ILE A 18 -5.34 -20.86 -8.15
N ASN A 19 -4.76 -20.97 -6.97
CA ASN A 19 -4.01 -22.15 -6.53
C ASN A 19 -4.37 -22.62 -5.11
N SER A 20 -5.31 -21.94 -4.44
CA SER A 20 -5.74 -22.27 -3.08
C SER A 20 -7.25 -22.39 -2.97
N MET A 21 -7.69 -23.34 -2.15
CA MET A 21 -9.11 -23.50 -1.81
C MET A 21 -9.66 -22.29 -1.05
N ASP A 22 -8.84 -21.53 -0.34
CA ASP A 22 -9.30 -20.37 0.41
C ASP A 22 -9.70 -19.20 -0.49
N GLN A 23 -9.01 -19.04 -1.64
CA GLN A 23 -9.40 -18.10 -2.69
C GLN A 23 -10.77 -18.44 -3.25
N LEU A 24 -11.01 -19.73 -3.54
CA LEU A 24 -12.28 -20.22 -4.04
C LEU A 24 -13.39 -20.05 -2.99
N ARG A 25 -13.13 -20.39 -1.73
CA ARG A 25 -14.10 -20.19 -0.62
C ARG A 25 -14.46 -18.72 -0.46
N HIS A 26 -13.50 -17.81 -0.57
CA HIS A 26 -13.77 -16.38 -0.53
C HIS A 26 -14.65 -15.95 -1.71
N GLY A 27 -14.30 -16.34 -2.94
CA GLY A 27 -15.12 -16.06 -4.13
C GLY A 27 -16.55 -16.62 -4.00
N MET A 28 -16.70 -17.83 -3.47
CA MET A 28 -18.01 -18.45 -3.23
C MET A 28 -18.83 -17.69 -2.18
N ARG A 29 -18.21 -17.15 -1.12
CA ARG A 29 -18.92 -16.28 -0.17
C ARG A 29 -19.43 -15.00 -0.85
N MET A 30 -18.64 -14.43 -1.76
CA MET A 30 -19.05 -13.25 -2.54
C MET A 30 -20.19 -13.57 -3.51
N VAL A 31 -20.18 -14.74 -4.14
CA VAL A 31 -21.32 -15.23 -4.95
C VAL A 31 -22.57 -15.36 -4.09
N SER A 32 -22.48 -16.00 -2.91
CA SER A 32 -23.63 -16.17 -2.02
C SER A 32 -24.17 -14.85 -1.47
N ALA A 33 -23.30 -13.85 -1.27
CA ALA A 33 -23.70 -12.51 -0.84
C ALA A 33 -24.26 -11.67 -1.99
N SER A 34 -23.97 -12.03 -3.24
CA SER A 34 -24.51 -11.36 -4.42
C SER A 34 -26.02 -11.62 -4.52
N LYS A 35 -26.79 -10.56 -4.80
CA LYS A 35 -28.23 -10.66 -5.06
C LYS A 35 -28.54 -11.16 -6.49
N SER A 36 -27.51 -11.49 -7.27
CA SER A 36 -27.67 -11.98 -8.64
C SER A 36 -28.30 -13.37 -8.65
N ALA A 37 -29.31 -13.56 -9.50
CA ALA A 37 -29.89 -14.88 -9.77
C ALA A 37 -28.95 -15.80 -10.58
N PHE A 38 -27.88 -15.23 -11.16
CA PHE A 38 -26.95 -15.93 -12.03
C PHE A 38 -25.52 -15.91 -11.49
N VAL A 39 -24.79 -16.97 -11.79
CA VAL A 39 -23.35 -17.06 -11.56
C VAL A 39 -22.64 -16.00 -12.40
N PRO A 40 -21.70 -15.23 -11.85
CA PRO A 40 -20.94 -14.24 -12.60
C PRO A 40 -20.11 -14.89 -13.72
N ALA A 41 -19.67 -14.08 -14.69
CA ALA A 41 -18.68 -14.51 -15.66
C ALA A 41 -17.38 -14.94 -14.96
N PRO A 42 -16.62 -15.92 -15.51
CA PRO A 42 -15.42 -16.47 -14.86
C PRO A 42 -14.42 -15.39 -14.40
N GLY A 43 -14.14 -14.40 -15.25
CA GLY A 43 -13.21 -13.31 -14.91
C GLY A 43 -13.69 -12.42 -13.76
N VAL A 44 -15.01 -12.21 -13.63
CA VAL A 44 -15.59 -11.45 -12.51
C VAL A 44 -15.47 -12.27 -11.23
N PHE A 45 -15.76 -13.57 -11.27
CA PHE A 45 -15.58 -14.45 -10.12
C PHE A 45 -14.13 -14.47 -9.63
N VAL A 46 -13.18 -14.60 -10.55
CA VAL A 46 -11.74 -14.58 -10.24
C VAL A 46 -11.34 -13.28 -9.55
N SER A 47 -11.91 -12.13 -9.94
CA SER A 47 -11.62 -10.86 -9.27
C SER A 47 -11.96 -10.90 -7.77
N TRP A 48 -13.03 -11.58 -7.40
CA TRP A 48 -13.43 -11.76 -6.00
C TRP A 48 -12.51 -12.72 -5.27
N CYS A 49 -12.01 -13.77 -5.94
CA CYS A 49 -11.06 -14.71 -5.34
C CYS A 49 -9.76 -14.06 -4.85
N PHE A 50 -9.36 -12.93 -5.44
CA PHE A 50 -8.16 -12.19 -5.06
C PHE A 50 -8.43 -10.94 -4.21
N ALA A 51 -9.66 -10.77 -3.73
CA ALA A 51 -10.04 -9.60 -2.95
C ALA A 51 -9.23 -9.51 -1.63
N PRO A 52 -8.83 -8.29 -1.22
CA PRO A 52 -8.00 -8.07 -0.02
C PRO A 52 -8.65 -8.60 1.26
N GLU A 53 -9.98 -8.56 1.35
CA GLU A 53 -10.75 -9.00 2.52
C GLU A 53 -10.55 -10.49 2.81
N GLY A 54 -10.25 -11.30 1.77
CA GLY A 54 -9.93 -12.72 1.93
C GLY A 54 -8.60 -12.96 2.66
N LEU A 55 -7.71 -11.98 2.65
CA LEU A 55 -6.43 -11.97 3.38
C LEU A 55 -6.52 -11.25 4.73
N GLY A 56 -7.71 -10.78 5.12
CA GLY A 56 -7.88 -9.91 6.29
C GLY A 56 -7.33 -8.49 6.09
N LEU A 57 -7.05 -8.10 4.83
CA LEU A 57 -6.58 -6.77 4.49
C LEU A 57 -7.77 -5.80 4.36
N PRO A 58 -7.55 -4.49 4.58
CA PRO A 58 -8.60 -3.50 4.40
C PRO A 58 -9.07 -3.41 2.96
N SER A 59 -10.32 -2.96 2.78
CA SER A 59 -10.87 -2.70 1.44
C SER A 59 -10.07 -1.64 0.69
N VAL A 60 -10.18 -1.63 -0.63
CA VAL A 60 -9.44 -0.70 -1.51
C VAL A 60 -9.67 0.76 -1.09
N GLU A 61 -10.90 1.14 -0.73
CA GLU A 61 -11.26 2.50 -0.33
C GLU A 61 -10.54 2.91 0.97
N VAL A 62 -10.55 2.03 1.97
CA VAL A 62 -9.87 2.27 3.25
C VAL A 62 -8.36 2.32 3.05
N ALA A 63 -7.80 1.37 2.28
CA ALA A 63 -6.38 1.35 1.95
C ALA A 63 -5.95 2.60 1.17
N TYR A 64 -6.76 3.08 0.24
CA TYR A 64 -6.51 4.29 -0.54
C TYR A 64 -6.53 5.55 0.34
N SER A 65 -7.49 5.66 1.26
CA SER A 65 -7.52 6.78 2.21
C SER A 65 -6.25 6.85 3.08
N GLN A 66 -5.72 5.70 3.51
CA GLN A 66 -4.46 5.62 4.25
C GLN A 66 -3.28 5.99 3.35
N ALA A 67 -3.27 5.49 2.10
CA ALA A 67 -2.25 5.80 1.11
C ALA A 67 -2.16 7.31 0.88
N LEU A 68 -3.28 8.00 0.68
CA LEU A 68 -3.32 9.46 0.51
C LEU A 68 -2.78 10.19 1.74
N ARG A 69 -3.24 9.80 2.94
CA ARG A 69 -2.78 10.42 4.19
C ARG A 69 -1.27 10.32 4.36
N ASN A 70 -0.69 9.17 4.04
CA ASN A 70 0.74 8.91 4.22
C ASN A 70 1.59 9.33 3.01
N SER A 71 0.98 9.76 1.90
CA SER A 71 1.72 10.16 0.71
C SER A 71 2.39 11.52 0.85
N HIS A 72 1.87 12.39 1.71
CA HIS A 72 2.42 13.73 1.92
C HIS A 72 3.90 13.66 2.38
N PRO A 73 4.82 14.50 1.83
CA PRO A 73 6.24 14.45 2.19
C PRO A 73 6.51 14.58 3.70
N GLY A 74 5.70 15.35 4.43
CA GLY A 74 5.82 15.47 5.89
C GLY A 74 5.51 14.17 6.68
N MET A 75 4.91 13.17 6.03
CA MET A 75 4.62 11.85 6.60
C MET A 75 5.68 10.81 6.24
N GLU A 76 6.66 11.16 5.40
CA GLU A 76 7.75 10.28 5.02
C GLU A 76 8.47 9.77 6.28
N GLY A 77 8.54 8.45 6.43
CA GLY A 77 9.16 7.82 7.60
C GLY A 77 8.35 7.81 8.90
N ARG A 78 7.23 8.53 8.96
CA ARG A 78 6.37 8.63 10.16
C ARG A 78 4.99 8.04 9.95
N GLY A 79 4.60 7.82 8.70
CA GLY A 79 3.31 7.23 8.33
C GLY A 79 3.12 5.84 8.95
N LYS A 80 2.00 5.66 9.66
CA LYS A 80 1.57 4.35 10.13
C LYS A 80 0.84 3.64 9.01
N TRP A 81 1.28 2.43 8.68
CA TRP A 81 0.68 1.60 7.65
C TRP A 81 -0.05 0.41 8.28
N PHE A 82 -1.26 0.10 7.84
CA PHE A 82 -1.98 -1.08 8.35
C PHE A 82 -1.34 -2.37 7.87
N HIS A 83 -0.79 -2.36 6.66
CA HIS A 83 -0.13 -3.51 6.08
C HIS A 83 0.96 -3.09 5.08
N PRO A 84 2.08 -3.84 4.94
CA PRO A 84 3.10 -3.59 3.93
C PRO A 84 2.56 -3.51 2.49
N ALA A 85 1.49 -4.26 2.18
CA ALA A 85 0.82 -4.21 0.88
C ALA A 85 0.36 -2.80 0.50
N ILE A 86 -0.14 -2.03 1.46
CA ILE A 86 -0.64 -0.68 1.22
C ILE A 86 0.53 0.25 0.93
N TYR A 87 1.63 0.13 1.68
CA TYR A 87 2.84 0.89 1.43
C TYR A 87 3.40 0.61 0.03
N HIS A 88 3.60 -0.66 -0.32
CA HIS A 88 4.16 -1.05 -1.63
C HIS A 88 3.25 -0.66 -2.79
N ALA A 89 1.93 -0.77 -2.60
CA ALA A 89 0.96 -0.27 -3.58
C ALA A 89 1.05 1.25 -3.75
N THR A 90 1.19 1.99 -2.64
CA THR A 90 1.36 3.45 -2.66
C THR A 90 2.66 3.85 -3.36
N ALA A 91 3.77 3.17 -3.04
CA ALA A 91 5.06 3.40 -3.67
C ALA A 91 5.03 3.11 -5.18
N ALA A 92 4.40 1.99 -5.58
CA ALA A 92 4.24 1.61 -6.98
C ALA A 92 3.28 2.54 -7.75
N ALA A 93 2.24 3.05 -7.10
CA ALA A 93 1.34 4.05 -7.66
C ALA A 93 1.96 5.46 -7.69
N GLY A 94 2.99 5.70 -6.88
CA GLY A 94 3.74 6.94 -6.78
C GLY A 94 3.10 7.92 -5.79
N PHE A 95 3.80 8.20 -4.68
CA PHE A 95 3.32 9.08 -3.61
C PHE A 95 2.89 10.47 -4.11
N LEU A 96 3.69 11.10 -4.96
CA LEU A 96 3.35 12.40 -5.54
C LEU A 96 2.16 12.29 -6.52
N SER A 97 2.14 11.23 -7.34
CA SER A 97 1.04 11.01 -8.30
C SER A 97 -0.30 10.89 -7.60
N LEU A 98 -0.36 10.15 -6.48
CA LEU A 98 -1.60 9.98 -5.72
C LEU A 98 -2.10 11.30 -5.10
N GLN A 99 -1.21 12.24 -4.81
CA GLN A 99 -1.58 13.57 -4.28
C GLN A 99 -2.07 14.53 -5.37
N THR A 100 -1.57 14.40 -6.60
CA THR A 100 -1.87 15.35 -7.68
C THR A 100 -3.01 14.90 -8.58
N LEU A 101 -3.23 13.60 -8.70
CA LEU A 101 -4.29 13.06 -9.54
C LEU A 101 -5.69 13.34 -8.96
N PRO A 102 -6.70 13.52 -9.82
CA PRO A 102 -8.10 13.45 -9.40
C PRO A 102 -8.39 12.13 -8.70
N ARG A 103 -9.30 12.17 -7.71
CA ARG A 103 -9.63 11.04 -6.85
C ARG A 103 -9.90 9.76 -7.64
N ASP A 104 -10.70 9.83 -8.69
CA ASP A 104 -11.12 8.63 -9.45
C ASP A 104 -9.92 7.98 -10.16
N LEU A 105 -9.08 8.77 -10.83
CA LEU A 105 -7.87 8.26 -11.49
C LEU A 105 -6.83 7.75 -10.48
N GLY A 106 -6.66 8.45 -9.36
CA GLY A 106 -5.79 8.04 -8.27
C GLY A 106 -6.24 6.72 -7.65
N MET A 107 -7.54 6.56 -7.42
CA MET A 107 -8.16 5.35 -6.88
C MET A 107 -7.98 4.17 -7.83
N THR A 108 -8.29 4.32 -9.12
CA THR A 108 -8.10 3.24 -10.10
C THR A 108 -6.64 2.82 -10.21
N ARG A 109 -5.71 3.77 -10.23
CA ARG A 109 -4.27 3.47 -10.27
C ARG A 109 -3.81 2.76 -9.00
N PHE A 110 -4.24 3.21 -7.84
CA PHE A 110 -3.92 2.58 -6.56
C PHE A 110 -4.50 1.17 -6.48
N GLU A 111 -5.77 0.99 -6.84
CA GLU A 111 -6.47 -0.29 -6.84
C GLU A 111 -5.72 -1.34 -7.65
N GLN A 112 -5.30 -1.00 -8.87
CA GLN A 112 -4.51 -1.89 -9.71
C GLN A 112 -3.24 -2.35 -8.99
N LYS A 113 -2.49 -1.42 -8.39
CA LYS A 113 -1.24 -1.73 -7.67
C LYS A 113 -1.47 -2.48 -6.36
N TYR A 114 -2.58 -2.23 -5.69
CA TYR A 114 -2.95 -2.89 -4.46
C TYR A 114 -3.38 -4.34 -4.70
N LEU A 115 -4.18 -4.59 -5.74
CA LEU A 115 -4.56 -5.94 -6.16
C LEU A 115 -3.34 -6.73 -6.65
N GLU A 116 -2.38 -6.10 -7.33
CA GLU A 116 -1.09 -6.74 -7.66
C GLU A 116 -0.36 -7.23 -6.39
N GLN A 117 -0.32 -6.43 -5.31
CA GLN A 117 0.29 -6.86 -4.05
C GLN A 117 -0.52 -7.97 -3.36
N CYS A 118 -1.86 -7.88 -3.37
CA CYS A 118 -2.71 -8.94 -2.81
C CYS A 118 -2.51 -10.27 -3.53
N ARG A 119 -2.35 -10.25 -4.86
CA ARG A 119 -2.02 -11.45 -5.64
C ARG A 119 -0.69 -12.08 -5.26
N LYS A 120 0.34 -11.27 -4.95
CA LYS A 120 1.63 -11.77 -4.44
C LYS A 120 1.46 -12.50 -3.11
N ILE A 121 0.74 -11.88 -2.17
CA ILE A 121 0.46 -12.48 -0.86
C ILE A 121 -0.32 -13.78 -1.01
N TRP A 122 -1.32 -13.82 -1.88
CA TRP A 122 -2.08 -15.04 -2.17
C TRP A 122 -1.21 -16.18 -2.72
N ARG A 123 -0.11 -15.87 -3.42
CA ARG A 123 0.87 -16.86 -3.89
C ARG A 123 1.88 -17.27 -2.81
N GLY A 124 1.79 -16.71 -1.61
CA GLY A 124 2.75 -16.95 -0.53
C GLY A 124 4.03 -16.14 -0.65
N GLU A 125 4.08 -15.12 -1.51
CA GLU A 125 5.22 -14.21 -1.56
C GLU A 125 5.17 -13.25 -0.37
N GLU A 126 6.25 -13.19 0.41
CA GLU A 126 6.39 -12.19 1.47
C GLU A 126 6.73 -10.82 0.88
N LEU A 127 5.95 -9.81 1.26
CA LEU A 127 6.25 -8.44 0.89
C LEU A 127 7.37 -7.90 1.80
N PRO A 128 8.34 -7.13 1.25
CA PRO A 128 9.34 -6.49 2.07
C PRO A 128 8.71 -5.66 3.19
N PRO A 129 9.33 -5.57 4.37
CA PRO A 129 8.83 -4.69 5.42
C PRO A 129 8.80 -3.24 4.94
N VAL A 130 7.88 -2.44 5.50
CA VAL A 130 7.86 -1.00 5.22
C VAL A 130 9.19 -0.40 5.69
N PRO A 131 9.91 0.35 4.82
CA PRO A 131 11.08 1.09 5.22
C PRO A 131 10.71 2.05 6.35
N VAL A 132 11.15 1.72 7.56
CA VAL A 132 11.15 2.67 8.67
C VAL A 132 12.21 3.68 8.29
N ALA A 133 11.85 4.95 8.12
CA ALA A 133 12.88 5.95 7.89
C ALA A 133 13.83 5.89 9.08
N GLN A 134 15.06 5.52 8.79
CA GLN A 134 16.16 5.77 9.70
C GLN A 134 16.27 7.30 9.72
N LEU A 135 15.66 7.92 10.73
CA LEU A 135 15.97 9.31 11.05
C LEU A 135 17.49 9.39 11.07
N ALA A 136 18.07 10.34 10.33
CA ALA A 136 19.49 10.63 10.47
C ALA A 136 19.78 10.68 11.97
N ALA A 137 20.81 9.94 12.43
CA ALA A 137 21.14 9.85 13.85
C ALA A 137 21.03 11.25 14.45
N PRO A 138 20.31 11.43 15.58
CA PRO A 138 20.05 12.74 16.13
C PRO A 138 21.37 13.50 16.13
N GLY A 139 21.40 14.63 15.40
CA GLY A 139 22.59 15.45 15.30
C GLY A 139 23.14 15.62 16.70
N LYS A 140 24.45 15.40 16.86
CA LYS A 140 25.15 15.32 18.16
C LYS A 140 24.54 16.36 19.10
N SER A 141 23.82 15.92 20.14
CA SER A 141 23.14 16.83 21.07
C SER A 141 24.18 17.82 21.59
N ILE A 142 24.05 19.09 21.19
CA ILE A 142 24.98 20.13 21.61
C ILE A 142 24.58 20.48 23.04
N THR A 143 25.47 20.25 23.99
CA THR A 143 25.23 20.64 25.38
C THR A 143 25.04 22.15 25.47
N PRO A 144 24.26 22.66 26.43
CA PRO A 144 24.02 24.09 26.60
C PRO A 144 25.33 24.90 26.67
N GLU A 145 26.38 24.32 27.24
CA GLU A 145 27.72 24.92 27.34
C GLU A 145 28.37 25.14 25.97
N VAL A 146 28.33 24.16 25.07
CA VAL A 146 28.87 24.27 23.71
C VAL A 146 28.05 25.27 22.89
N GLY A 147 26.73 25.26 23.06
CA GLY A 147 25.83 26.23 22.44
C GLY A 147 26.12 27.66 22.88
N ASN A 148 26.29 27.88 24.19
CA ASN A 148 26.60 29.20 24.76
C ASN A 148 27.98 29.70 24.31
N LYS A 149 28.99 28.82 24.22
CA LYS A 149 30.32 29.16 23.70
C LYS A 149 30.28 29.58 22.23
N ALA A 150 29.53 28.85 21.40
CA ALA A 150 29.33 29.22 20.00
C ALA A 150 28.59 30.57 19.88
N LEU A 151 27.57 30.80 20.72
CA LEU A 151 26.82 32.05 20.75
C LEU A 151 27.69 33.25 21.16
N ALA A 152 28.58 33.06 22.15
CA ALA A 152 29.54 34.07 22.56
C ALA A 152 30.53 34.42 21.44
N ALA A 153 31.06 33.41 20.73
CA ALA A 153 31.95 33.63 19.60
C ALA A 153 31.26 34.37 18.43
N LEU A 154 29.99 34.05 18.15
CA LEU A 154 29.20 34.77 17.15
C LEU A 154 28.92 36.23 17.56
N ARG A 155 28.65 36.47 18.84
CA ARG A 155 28.47 37.82 19.39
C ARG A 155 29.75 38.65 19.27
N ALA A 156 30.90 38.08 19.64
CA ALA A 156 32.21 38.73 19.51
C ALA A 156 32.56 39.07 18.06
N LYS A 157 32.32 38.15 17.11
CA LYS A 157 32.53 38.42 15.67
C LYS A 157 31.65 39.52 15.12
N ARG A 158 30.45 39.70 15.68
CA ARG A 158 29.46 40.69 15.22
C ARG A 158 29.59 42.05 15.91
N SER A 159 30.21 42.10 17.09
CA SER A 159 30.49 43.35 17.81
C SER A 159 31.75 44.08 17.31
N GLY A 160 32.51 43.50 16.37
CA GLY A 160 33.63 44.18 15.72
C GLY A 160 34.93 44.19 16.51
N ASP A 161 35.05 43.42 17.59
CA ASP A 161 36.33 43.21 18.27
C ASP A 161 37.16 42.16 17.51
N VAL A 162 37.69 42.60 16.38
CA VAL A 162 38.91 42.03 15.79
C VAL A 162 40.07 42.80 16.43
N GLN A 163 40.83 42.11 17.28
CA GLN A 163 42.22 42.45 17.52
C GLN A 163 43.08 41.58 16.59
#